data_AF-H6MXZ9-F1
#
_entry.id   AF-H6MXZ9-F1
#
_cell.length_a   1.000
_cell.length_b   1.000
_cell.length_c   1.000
_cell.angle_alpha   90.00
_cell.angle_beta   90.00
_cell.angle_gamma   90.00
#
_symmetry.space_group_name_H-M   'P 1'
#
loop_
_entity.id
_entity.type
_entity.pdbx_description
1 polymer ?
#
loop_
_entity_poly.entity_id
_entity_poly.type
_entity_poly.pdbx_seq_one_letter_code
_entity_poly.pdbx_strand_id
1 'polypeptide(L)'
;MTADPQRVDVDTDATGTLHAALTTAARHLDDLGADLEVVLAQLDSALGDDPGALRFRTGFAGVVSSLAGAMASAVRDVTTHAASIDAGTRDLVDTDGRAAGGFDHRGRLR
;
A
#
# COMPACT_ATOMS: atom_id res chain seq x y z
N MET A 1 -40.13 10.78 9.33
CA MET A 1 -39.11 9.72 9.35
C MET A 1 -37.75 10.39 9.37
N THR A 2 -37.22 10.64 10.56
CA THR A 2 -35.82 11.05 10.72
C THR A 2 -34.97 9.80 10.49
N ALA A 3 -34.14 9.81 9.46
CA ALA A 3 -33.14 8.78 9.25
C ALA A 3 -32.24 8.75 10.49
N ASP A 4 -32.25 7.62 11.20
CA ASP A 4 -31.32 7.36 12.27
C ASP A 4 -29.91 7.40 11.64
N PRO A 5 -28.98 8.26 12.08
CA PRO A 5 -27.65 8.28 11.52
C PRO A 5 -27.02 6.91 11.80
N GLN A 6 -26.77 6.13 10.75
CA GLN A 6 -26.01 4.90 10.85
C GLN A 6 -24.64 5.26 11.46
N ARG A 7 -24.47 4.95 12.74
CA ARG A 7 -23.16 4.93 13.37
C ARG A 7 -22.37 3.81 12.69
N VAL A 8 -21.43 4.21 11.86
CA VAL A 8 -20.43 3.31 11.29
C VAL A 8 -19.38 3.12 12.38
N ASP A 9 -19.45 1.98 13.06
CA ASP A 9 -18.43 1.59 14.04
C ASP A 9 -17.15 1.20 13.29
N VAL A 10 -16.11 2.01 13.42
CA VAL A 10 -14.82 1.76 12.80
C VAL A 10 -13.88 1.16 13.83
N ASP A 11 -13.52 -0.10 13.61
CA ASP A 11 -12.46 -0.75 14.37
C ASP A 11 -11.10 -0.17 13.94
N THR A 12 -10.60 0.79 14.72
CA THR A 12 -9.32 1.46 14.46
C THR A 12 -8.14 0.48 14.50
N ASP A 13 -8.22 -0.58 15.32
CA ASP A 13 -7.15 -1.57 15.43
C ASP A 13 -7.09 -2.46 14.19
N ALA A 14 -8.26 -2.83 13.63
CA ALA A 14 -8.35 -3.52 12.36
C ALA A 14 -7.78 -2.68 11.20
N THR A 15 -8.07 -1.37 11.17
CA THR A 15 -7.51 -0.48 10.13
C THR A 15 -6.00 -0.29 10.27
N GLY A 16 -5.46 -0.19 11.49
CA GLY A 16 -4.03 -0.16 11.74
C GLY A 16 -3.32 -1.47 11.33
N THR A 17 -3.95 -2.61 11.58
CA THR A 17 -3.45 -3.92 11.15
C THR A 17 -3.37 -4.02 9.62
N LEU A 18 -4.41 -3.54 8.93
CA LEU A 18 -4.44 -3.50 7.47
C LEU A 18 -3.35 -2.58 6.90
N HIS A 19 -3.16 -1.39 7.47
CA HIS A 19 -2.08 -0.48 7.11
C HIS A 19 -0.69 -1.13 7.24
N ALA A 20 -0.45 -1.84 8.35
CA ALA A 20 0.81 -2.54 8.58
C ALA A 20 1.05 -3.68 7.57
N ALA A 21 0.00 -4.44 7.24
CA ALA A 21 0.06 -5.50 6.22
C ALA A 21 0.39 -4.94 4.84
N LEU A 22 -0.25 -3.84 4.45
CA LEU A 22 -0.02 -3.13 3.19
C LEU A 22 1.41 -2.58 3.10
N THR A 23 1.92 -1.99 4.18
CA THR A 23 3.31 -1.51 4.26
C THR A 23 4.33 -2.66 4.15
N THR A 24 4.01 -3.81 4.75
CA THR A 24 4.86 -5.01 4.67
C THR A 24 4.89 -5.57 3.26
N ALA A 25 3.74 -5.64 2.60
CA ALA A 25 3.65 -6.05 1.20
C ALA A 25 4.47 -5.14 0.28
N ALA A 26 4.45 -3.83 0.52
CA ALA A 26 5.27 -2.89 -0.25
C ALA A 26 6.77 -3.16 -0.12
N ARG A 27 7.26 -3.43 1.12
CA ARG A 27 8.67 -3.79 1.35
C ARG A 27 9.07 -5.08 0.63
N HIS A 28 8.21 -6.10 0.64
CA HIS A 28 8.48 -7.34 -0.07
C HIS A 28 8.61 -7.16 -1.59
N LEU A 29 7.87 -6.21 -2.17
CA LEU A 29 7.97 -5.88 -3.58
C LEU A 29 9.28 -5.13 -3.90
N ASP A 30 9.72 -4.24 -3.01
CA ASP A 30 11.02 -3.57 -3.13
C ASP A 30 12.18 -4.57 -3.01
N ASP A 31 12.12 -5.48 -2.03
CA ASP A 31 13.12 -6.55 -1.83
C ASP A 31 13.22 -7.45 -3.07
N LEU A 32 12.08 -7.85 -3.64
CA LEU A 32 12.03 -8.63 -4.88
C LEU A 32 12.67 -7.87 -6.05
N GLY A 33 12.50 -6.54 -6.11
CA GLY A 33 13.18 -5.69 -7.10
C GLY A 33 14.70 -5.79 -6.98
N ALA A 34 15.24 -5.68 -5.76
CA ALA A 34 16.67 -5.80 -5.51
C ALA A 34 17.20 -7.20 -5.85
N ASP A 35 16.46 -8.27 -5.53
CA ASP A 35 16.84 -9.64 -5.88
C ASP A 35 16.94 -9.84 -7.40
N LEU A 36 16.03 -9.23 -8.18
CA LEU A 36 16.07 -9.30 -9.64
C LEU A 36 17.28 -8.57 -10.23
N GLU A 37 17.72 -7.46 -9.63
CA GLU A 37 18.95 -6.76 -10.03
C GLU A 37 20.19 -7.63 -9.78
N VAL A 38 20.22 -8.36 -8.66
CA VAL A 38 21.31 -9.32 -8.36
C VAL A 38 21.31 -10.46 -9.39
N VAL A 39 20.15 -11.03 -9.70
CA VAL A 39 20.02 -12.08 -10.72
C VAL A 39 20.47 -11.57 -12.09
N LEU A 40 20.12 -10.33 -12.47
CA LEU A 40 20.59 -9.70 -13.70
C LEU A 40 22.12 -9.61 -13.76
N ALA A 41 22.75 -9.16 -12.67
CA ALA A 41 24.20 -9.05 -12.59
C ALA A 41 24.89 -10.43 -12.69
N GLN A 42 24.34 -11.45 -12.03
CA GLN A 42 24.83 -12.83 -12.12
C GLN A 42 24.69 -13.38 -13.54
N LEU A 43 23.57 -13.09 -14.21
CA LEU A 43 23.31 -13.51 -15.56
C LEU A 43 24.28 -12.85 -16.55
N ASP A 44 24.51 -11.54 -16.43
CA ASP A 44 25.46 -10.82 -17.27
C ASP A 44 26.89 -11.34 -17.07
N SER A 45 27.27 -11.61 -15.81
CA SER A 45 28.55 -12.26 -15.50
C SER A 45 28.68 -13.67 -16.10
N ALA A 46 27.60 -14.45 -16.15
CA ALA A 46 27.62 -15.81 -16.68
C ALA A 46 27.69 -15.85 -18.21
N LEU A 47 27.09 -14.87 -18.87
CA LEU A 47 27.04 -14.76 -20.33
C LEU A 47 28.28 -14.06 -20.92
N GLY A 48 28.95 -13.21 -20.12
CA GLY A 48 30.13 -12.46 -20.56
C GLY A 48 29.87 -11.61 -21.81
N ASP A 49 30.88 -11.44 -22.65
CA ASP A 49 30.79 -10.64 -23.87
C ASP A 49 30.27 -11.40 -25.09
N ASP A 50 29.62 -12.57 -24.90
CA ASP A 50 29.09 -13.36 -26.00
C ASP A 50 28.06 -12.55 -26.82
N PRO A 51 28.33 -12.26 -28.11
CA PRO A 51 27.39 -11.56 -28.98
C PRO A 51 26.10 -12.34 -29.20
N GLY A 52 26.15 -13.68 -29.13
CA GLY A 52 24.97 -14.56 -29.22
C GLY A 52 24.03 -14.43 -28.02
N ALA A 53 24.56 -14.02 -26.86
CA ALA A 53 23.79 -13.82 -25.64
C ALA A 53 23.07 -12.46 -25.58
N LEU A 54 23.38 -11.52 -26.50
CA LEU A 54 22.82 -10.16 -26.48
C LEU A 54 21.29 -10.13 -26.52
N ARG A 55 20.68 -10.97 -27.37
CA ARG A 55 19.22 -11.05 -27.51
C ARG A 55 18.56 -11.55 -26.23
N PHE A 56 19.19 -12.53 -25.57
CA PHE A 56 18.70 -13.07 -24.32
C PHE A 56 18.83 -12.05 -23.18
N ARG A 57 19.98 -11.36 -23.05
CA ARG A 57 20.17 -10.26 -22.10
C ARG A 57 19.12 -9.16 -22.25
N THR A 58 18.90 -8.71 -23.48
CA THR A 58 17.93 -7.66 -23.78
C THR A 58 16.51 -8.09 -23.43
N GLY A 59 16.13 -9.33 -23.78
CA GLY A 59 14.81 -9.88 -23.44
C GLY A 59 14.60 -10.00 -21.94
N PHE A 60 15.59 -10.52 -21.21
CA PHE A 60 15.50 -10.70 -19.76
C PHE A 60 15.48 -9.36 -19.02
N ALA A 61 16.32 -8.40 -19.40
CA ALA A 61 16.27 -7.03 -18.87
C ALA A 61 14.89 -6.37 -19.10
N GLY A 62 14.27 -6.60 -20.27
CA GLY A 62 12.92 -6.12 -20.56
C GLY A 62 11.85 -6.73 -19.64
N VAL A 63 11.94 -8.02 -19.33
CA VAL A 63 11.05 -8.69 -18.37
C VAL A 63 11.22 -8.13 -16.97
N VAL A 64 12.47 -7.98 -16.50
CA VAL A 64 12.76 -7.42 -15.17
C VAL A 64 12.27 -5.97 -15.06
N SER A 65 12.50 -5.15 -16.08
CA SER A 65 12.00 -3.78 -16.12
C SER A 65 10.46 -3.71 -16.08
N SER A 66 9.79 -4.60 -16.83
CA SER A 66 8.32 -4.68 -16.84
C SER A 66 7.78 -5.10 -15.47
N LEU A 67 8.43 -6.08 -14.82
CA LEU A 67 8.07 -6.54 -13.49
C LEU A 67 8.30 -5.45 -12.44
N ALA A 68 9.44 -4.76 -12.46
CA ALA A 68 9.73 -3.64 -11.58
C ALA A 68 8.68 -2.52 -11.71
N GLY A 69 8.25 -2.20 -12.94
CA GLY A 69 7.18 -1.24 -13.18
C GLY A 69 5.83 -1.66 -12.59
N ALA A 70 5.45 -2.93 -12.76
CA ALA A 70 4.21 -3.47 -12.20
C ALA A 70 4.24 -3.47 -10.66
N MET A 71 5.37 -3.83 -10.06
CA MET A 71 5.57 -3.81 -8.61
C MET A 71 5.48 -2.38 -8.06
N ALA A 72 6.14 -1.41 -8.70
CA ALA A 72 6.07 -0.01 -8.30
C ALA A 72 4.63 0.55 -8.37
N SER A 73 3.85 0.14 -9.37
CA SER A 73 2.42 0.49 -9.46
C SER A 73 1.64 -0.12 -8.31
N ALA A 74 1.84 -1.40 -8.02
CA ALA A 74 1.18 -2.08 -6.91
C ALA A 74 1.52 -1.43 -5.56
N VAL A 75 2.80 -1.09 -5.32
CA VAL A 75 3.24 -0.37 -4.12
C VAL A 75 2.50 0.96 -3.99
N ARG A 76 2.42 1.74 -5.07
CA ARG A 76 1.73 3.04 -5.10
C ARG A 76 0.24 2.90 -4.81
N ASP A 77 -0.43 1.95 -5.45
CA ASP A 77 -1.86 1.72 -5.26
C ASP A 77 -2.15 1.30 -3.81
N VAL A 78 -1.32 0.41 -3.27
CA VAL A 78 -1.37 -0.04 -1.87
C VAL A 78 -1.17 1.11 -0.88
N THR A 79 -0.16 1.97 -1.09
CA THR A 79 0.07 3.13 -0.21
C THR A 79 -1.05 4.17 -0.31
N THR A 80 -1.58 4.39 -1.52
CA THR A 80 -2.72 5.29 -1.74
C THR A 80 -3.96 4.78 -1.02
N HIS A 81 -4.20 3.47 -1.07
CA HIS A 81 -5.33 2.84 -0.39
C HIS A 81 -5.18 2.91 1.13
N ALA A 82 -3.98 2.64 1.65
CA ALA A 82 -3.67 2.78 3.08
C ALA A 82 -3.92 4.21 3.58
N ALA A 83 -3.44 5.23 2.85
CA ALA A 83 -3.68 6.63 3.20
C ALA A 83 -5.18 7.01 3.16
N SER A 84 -5.93 6.43 2.22
CA SER A 84 -7.38 6.64 2.12
C SER A 84 -8.13 6.03 3.31
N ILE A 85 -7.71 4.83 3.75
CA ILE A 85 -8.24 4.18 4.96
C ILE A 85 -7.94 5.05 6.19
N ASP A 86 -6.70 5.51 6.37
CA ASP A 86 -6.32 6.35 7.50
C ASP A 86 -7.10 7.67 7.55
N ALA A 87 -7.33 8.29 6.39
CA ALA A 87 -8.13 9.51 6.27
C ALA A 87 -9.61 9.25 6.63
N GLY A 88 -10.20 8.19 6.07
CA GLY A 88 -11.59 7.81 6.35
C GLY A 88 -11.81 7.45 7.82
N THR A 89 -10.90 6.69 8.42
CA THR A 89 -10.93 6.36 9.85
C THR A 89 -10.86 7.61 10.71
N ARG A 90 -9.96 8.56 10.39
CA ARG A 90 -9.85 9.83 11.15
C ARG A 90 -11.12 10.67 11.05
N ASP A 91 -11.71 10.79 9.86
CA ASP A 91 -12.94 11.55 9.65
C ASP A 91 -14.13 10.96 10.44
N LEU A 92 -14.22 9.63 10.49
CA LEU A 92 -15.27 8.92 11.24
C LEU A 92 -15.08 9.09 12.76
N VAL A 93 -13.86 8.93 13.28
CA VAL A 93 -13.53 9.15 14.70
C VAL A 93 -13.79 10.61 15.12
N ASP A 94 -13.39 11.59 14.30
CA ASP A 94 -13.62 13.01 14.58
C ASP A 94 -15.12 13.34 14.58
N THR A 95 -15.89 12.73 13.69
CA THR A 95 -17.35 12.92 13.60
C THR A 95 -18.05 12.34 14.84
N ASP A 96 -17.66 11.13 15.27
CA ASP A 96 -18.19 10.53 16.51
C ASP A 96 -17.76 11.31 17.75
N GLY A 97 -16.52 11.81 17.80
CA GLY A 97 -16.03 12.65 18.88
C GLY A 97 -16.81 13.97 19.02
N ARG A 98 -17.14 14.63 17.89
CA ARG A 98 -18.01 15.82 17.88
C ARG A 98 -19.45 15.49 18.29
N ALA A 99 -19.99 14.36 17.84
CA ALA A 99 -21.32 13.91 18.24
C ALA A 99 -21.40 13.60 19.74
N ALA A 100 -20.35 13.00 20.32
CA ALA A 100 -20.25 12.72 21.75
C ALA A 100 -20.02 13.99 22.60
N GLY A 101 -19.24 14.95 22.09
CA GLY A 101 -18.94 16.23 22.76
C GLY A 101 -20.05 17.28 22.71
N GLY A 102 -21.11 17.05 21.92
CA GLY A 102 -22.28 17.93 21.82
C GLY A 102 -23.24 17.88 23.02
N PHE A 103 -22.98 17.00 24.00
CA PHE A 103 -23.74 16.89 25.23
C PHE A 103 -22.89 17.36 26.42
N ASP A 104 -23.35 18.39 27.16
CA ASP A 104 -22.82 18.70 28.50
C ASP A 104 -23.05 17.49 29.43
N HIS A 105 -22.30 17.37 30.54
CA HIS A 105 -22.39 16.36 31.60
C HIS A 105 -23.81 16.15 32.17
N ARG A 106 -24.78 16.99 31.77
CA ARG A 106 -26.21 16.95 32.10
C ARG A 106 -27.12 16.56 30.93
N GLY A 107 -26.58 16.14 29.77
CA GLY A 107 -27.34 15.64 28.63
C GLY A 107 -28.16 16.69 27.86
N ARG A 108 -27.72 17.96 27.83
CA ARG A 108 -28.37 19.01 27.01
C ARG A 108 -27.52 19.40 25.80
N LEU A 109 -28.19 19.49 24.65
CA LEU A 109 -27.67 20.07 23.41
C LEU A 109 -27.42 21.58 23.62
N ARG A 110 -26.25 22.07 23.21
CA ARG A 110 -25.99 23.51 23.03
C ARG A 110 -26.61 24.01 21.74
#